data_AF-A0A2N6FEA5-F1
#
_entry.id   AF-A0A2N6FEA5-F1
#
_cell.length_a   1.000
_cell.length_b   1.000
_cell.length_c   1.000
_cell.angle_alpha   90.00
_cell.angle_beta   90.00
_cell.angle_gamma   90.00
#
_symmetry.space_group_name_H-M   'P 1'
#
loop_
_entity.id
_entity.type
_entity.pdbx_description
1 polymer ?
#
loop_
_entity_poly.entity_id
_entity_poly.type
_entity_poly.pdbx_seq_one_letter_code
_entity_poly.pdbx_strand_id
1 'polypeptide(L)'
;MGSDVGLDTLRLLPLNQVAALKLKAAGEPPDPELLPVFQLMSWGVKNGLQSTHRRTLTELEALQARKPQDAYDYLVANLPGGLPGLERQLLKLQPRAAALKLLDVLDMRLKADPRNPYPSD
;
A
#
# COMPACT_ATOMS: atom_id res chain seq x y z
N MET A 1 -17.61 -20.62 5.09
CA MET A 1 -16.31 -20.94 4.47
C MET A 1 -15.91 -19.73 3.65
N GLY A 2 -15.08 -18.85 4.21
CA GLY A 2 -14.55 -17.70 3.47
C GLY A 2 -13.47 -18.21 2.53
N SER A 3 -13.65 -18.02 1.23
CA SER A 3 -12.63 -18.34 0.24
C SER A 3 -11.44 -17.41 0.50
N ASP A 4 -10.34 -17.95 1.07
CA ASP A 4 -9.07 -17.25 1.10
C ASP A 4 -8.68 -17.00 -0.37
N VAL A 5 -8.78 -15.74 -0.81
CA VAL A 5 -8.41 -15.34 -2.16
C VAL A 5 -6.88 -15.39 -2.24
N GLY A 6 -6.37 -16.18 -3.20
CA GLY A 6 -4.94 -16.36 -3.37
C GLY A 6 -4.22 -15.05 -3.73
N LEU A 7 -2.93 -14.98 -3.38
CA LEU A 7 -2.06 -13.84 -3.69
C LEU A 7 -2.14 -13.45 -5.18
N ASP A 8 -2.16 -14.43 -6.08
CA ASP A 8 -2.26 -14.20 -7.52
C ASP A 8 -3.55 -13.48 -7.93
N THR A 9 -4.68 -13.83 -7.31
CA THR A 9 -5.95 -13.16 -7.59
C THR A 9 -5.93 -11.72 -7.09
N LEU A 10 -5.36 -11.47 -5.91
CA LEU A 10 -5.19 -10.11 -5.38
C LEU A 10 -4.27 -9.26 -6.26
N ARG A 11 -3.22 -9.84 -6.84
CA ARG A 11 -2.33 -9.15 -7.79
C ARG A 11 -3.07 -8.66 -9.03
N LEU A 12 -4.17 -9.31 -9.43
CA LEU A 12 -5.01 -8.90 -10.56
C LEU A 12 -5.94 -7.73 -10.25
N LEU A 13 -6.09 -7.34 -8.98
CA LEU A 13 -6.92 -6.19 -8.62
C LEU A 13 -6.34 -4.88 -9.18
N PRO A 14 -7.20 -3.91 -9.57
CA PRO A 14 -6.74 -2.75 -10.32
C PRO A 14 -5.68 -1.92 -9.58
N LEU A 15 -5.81 -1.72 -8.27
CA LEU A 15 -4.78 -1.05 -7.46
C LEU A 15 -3.41 -1.72 -7.55
N ASN A 16 -3.36 -3.06 -7.48
CA ASN A 16 -2.11 -3.81 -7.58
C ASN A 16 -1.55 -3.79 -9.01
N GLN A 17 -2.40 -3.79 -10.03
CA GLN A 17 -1.97 -3.59 -11.42
C GLN A 17 -1.35 -2.21 -11.64
N VAL A 18 -1.97 -1.16 -11.10
CA VAL A 18 -1.42 0.20 -11.16
C VAL A 18 -0.07 0.26 -10.43
N ALA A 19 0.05 -0.33 -9.24
CA ALA A 19 1.30 -0.35 -8.51
C ALA A 19 2.41 -1.13 -9.25
N ALA A 20 2.07 -2.28 -9.86
CA ALA A 20 2.99 -3.05 -10.70
C ALA A 20 3.51 -2.25 -11.90
N LEU A 21 2.64 -1.45 -12.54
CA LEU A 21 3.05 -0.55 -13.62
C LEU A 21 4.03 0.53 -13.13
N LYS A 22 3.87 1.03 -11.90
CA LYS A 22 4.80 2.01 -11.31
C LYS A 22 6.14 1.38 -10.95
N LEU A 23 6.16 0.18 -10.40
CA LEU A 23 7.38 -0.58 -10.14
C LEU A 23 8.15 -0.81 -11.45
N LYS A 24 7.46 -1.28 -12.50
CA LYS A 24 8.06 -1.44 -13.83
C LYS A 24 8.64 -0.13 -14.38
N ALA A 25 7.91 0.98 -14.24
CA ALA A 25 8.40 2.29 -14.68
C ALA A 25 9.59 2.80 -13.85
N ALA A 26 9.74 2.35 -12.61
CA ALA A 26 10.90 2.61 -11.75
C ALA A 26 12.09 1.66 -12.01
N GLY A 27 11.96 0.70 -12.94
CA GLY A 27 12.97 -0.33 -13.16
C GLY A 27 13.02 -1.40 -12.07
N GLU A 28 12.02 -1.46 -11.19
CA GLU A 28 11.93 -2.43 -10.11
C GLU A 28 11.16 -3.69 -10.59
N PRO A 29 11.78 -4.88 -10.55
CA PRO A 29 11.10 -6.12 -10.92
C PRO A 29 10.00 -6.48 -9.89
N PRO A 30 8.83 -6.99 -10.30
CA PRO A 30 7.81 -7.42 -9.35
C PRO A 30 8.30 -8.56 -8.47
N ASP A 31 8.09 -8.44 -7.17
CA ASP A 31 8.33 -9.50 -6.19
C ASP A 31 7.13 -10.47 -6.22
N PRO A 32 7.33 -11.78 -6.42
CA PRO A 32 6.23 -12.75 -6.45
C PRO A 32 5.58 -12.96 -5.06
N GLU A 33 6.29 -12.68 -3.97
CA GLU A 33 5.83 -12.95 -2.60
C GLU A 33 5.03 -11.78 -2.00
N LEU A 34 5.14 -10.59 -2.59
CA LEU A 34 4.50 -9.37 -2.10
C LEU A 34 3.40 -8.87 -3.03
N LEU A 35 2.36 -8.25 -2.46
CA LEU A 35 1.44 -7.46 -3.28
C LEU A 35 2.17 -6.22 -3.82
N PRO A 36 2.00 -5.89 -5.12
CA PRO A 36 2.67 -4.76 -5.75
C PRO A 36 2.49 -3.43 -5.01
N VAL A 37 1.33 -3.21 -4.38
CA VAL A 37 1.07 -1.98 -3.61
C VAL A 37 2.02 -1.84 -2.40
N PHE A 38 2.34 -2.94 -1.71
CA PHE A 38 3.28 -2.95 -0.59
C PHE A 38 4.71 -2.88 -1.06
N GLN A 39 5.05 -3.59 -2.15
CA GLN A 39 6.37 -3.49 -2.75
C GLN A 39 6.68 -2.06 -3.21
N LEU A 40 5.71 -1.35 -3.81
CA LEU A 40 5.89 0.04 -4.24
C LEU A 40 6.15 0.99 -3.07
N MET A 41 5.47 0.80 -1.94
CA MET A 41 5.75 1.55 -0.71
C MET A 41 7.15 1.25 -0.19
N SER A 42 7.54 -0.03 -0.07
CA SER A 42 8.88 -0.43 0.36
C SER A 42 9.97 0.13 -0.54
N TRP A 43 9.77 0.08 -1.87
CA TRP A 43 10.67 0.68 -2.84
C TRP A 43 10.82 2.19 -2.61
N GLY A 44 9.71 2.88 -2.36
CA GLY A 44 9.71 4.30 -2.03
C GLY A 44 10.59 4.64 -0.82
N VAL A 45 10.42 3.89 0.27
CA VAL A 45 11.21 4.04 1.51
C VAL A 45 12.69 3.77 1.25
N LYS A 46 13.03 2.68 0.55
CA LYS A 46 14.42 2.35 0.16
C LYS A 46 15.08 3.45 -0.67
N ASN A 47 14.29 4.20 -1.44
CA ASN A 47 14.74 5.34 -2.24
C ASN A 47 14.68 6.68 -1.48
N GLY A 48 14.55 6.68 -0.16
CA GLY A 48 14.61 7.87 0.68
C GLY A 48 13.32 8.69 0.68
N LEU A 49 12.16 8.08 0.41
CA LEU A 49 10.90 8.70 0.82
C LEU A 49 10.74 8.58 2.34
N GLN A 50 10.44 9.70 2.97
CA GLN A 50 10.15 9.74 4.40
C GLN A 50 8.66 9.51 4.59
N SER A 51 8.29 8.55 5.45
CA SER A 51 6.92 8.51 5.97
C SER A 51 6.68 9.71 6.87
N THR A 52 5.44 10.20 6.91
CA THR A 52 5.08 11.29 7.81
C THR A 52 5.14 10.84 9.27
N HIS A 53 4.99 9.53 9.51
CA HIS A 53 4.95 8.97 10.84
C HIS A 53 5.98 7.85 11.06
N ARG A 54 6.56 7.78 12.27
CA ARG A 54 7.59 6.80 12.64
C ARG A 54 7.07 5.35 12.58
N ARG A 55 5.79 5.14 12.86
CA ARG A 55 5.15 3.80 12.89
C ARG A 55 4.79 3.23 11.51
N THR A 56 4.80 4.05 10.46
CA THR A 56 4.38 3.64 9.11
C THR A 56 5.23 2.51 8.57
N LEU A 57 6.54 2.56 8.82
CA LEU A 57 7.47 1.53 8.38
C LEU A 57 7.19 0.20 9.09
N THR A 58 7.01 0.26 10.41
CA THR A 58 6.67 -0.92 11.23
C THR A 58 5.32 -1.53 10.81
N GLU A 59 4.31 -0.71 10.52
CA GLU A 59 3.02 -1.24 10.03
C GLU A 59 3.15 -1.82 8.63
N LEU A 60 3.91 -1.18 7.74
CA LEU A 60 4.16 -1.69 6.39
C LEU A 60 4.82 -3.08 6.44
N GLU A 61 5.82 -3.27 7.30
CA GLU A 61 6.46 -4.57 7.55
C GLU A 61 5.46 -5.57 8.15
N ALA A 62 4.66 -5.16 9.13
CA ALA A 62 3.65 -6.03 9.74
C ALA A 62 2.57 -6.47 8.74
N LEU A 63 2.14 -5.59 7.84
CA LEU A 63 1.16 -5.90 6.80
C LEU A 63 1.71 -6.89 5.76
N GLN A 64 3.00 -6.78 5.42
CA GLN A 64 3.66 -7.73 4.51
C GLN A 64 3.79 -9.14 5.11
N ALA A 65 3.84 -9.24 6.44
CA ALA A 65 3.86 -10.52 7.16
C ALA A 65 2.47 -11.13 7.42
N ARG A 66 1.39 -10.40 7.16
CA ARG A 66 0.01 -10.88 7.33
C ARG A 66 -0.48 -11.64 6.10
N LYS A 67 -1.66 -12.26 6.23
CA LYS A 67 -2.37 -12.79 5.07
C LYS A 67 -2.59 -11.67 4.04
N PRO A 68 -2.27 -11.90 2.74
CA PRO A 68 -2.37 -10.86 1.71
C PRO A 68 -3.75 -10.20 1.61
N GLN A 69 -4.83 -10.99 1.77
CA GLN A 69 -6.20 -10.49 1.74
C GLN A 69 -6.46 -9.50 2.87
N ASP A 70 -6.15 -9.88 4.12
CA ASP A 70 -6.35 -9.03 5.30
C ASP A 70 -5.54 -7.73 5.21
N ALA A 71 -4.31 -7.82 4.72
CA ALA A 71 -3.44 -6.67 4.53
C ALA A 71 -4.00 -5.71 3.47
N TYR A 72 -4.45 -6.25 2.34
CA TYR A 72 -5.08 -5.46 1.28
C TYR A 72 -6.36 -4.79 1.77
N ASP A 73 -7.25 -5.54 2.41
CA ASP A 73 -8.51 -5.03 2.95
C ASP A 73 -8.29 -3.93 4.00
N TYR A 74 -7.28 -4.09 4.86
CA TYR A 74 -6.89 -3.06 5.81
C TYR A 74 -6.49 -1.73 5.13
N LEU A 75 -5.67 -1.82 4.08
CA LEU A 75 -5.17 -0.65 3.34
C LEU A 75 -6.32 0.09 2.63
N VAL A 76 -7.25 -0.64 2.02
CA VAL A 76 -8.31 -0.05 1.19
C VAL A 76 -9.59 0.29 1.96
N ALA A 77 -9.69 -0.09 3.24
CA ALA A 77 -10.84 0.24 4.08
C ALA A 77 -10.98 1.75 4.28
N ASN A 78 -12.19 2.28 4.04
CA ASN A 78 -12.58 3.68 4.31
C ASN A 78 -11.68 4.74 3.63
N LEU A 79 -11.20 4.48 2.40
CA LEU A 79 -10.43 5.46 1.63
C LEU A 79 -11.28 6.69 1.26
N PRO A 80 -10.79 7.93 1.52
CA PRO A 80 -11.44 9.15 1.06
C PRO A 80 -11.50 9.17 -0.47
N GLY A 81 -12.71 9.36 -1.02
CA GLY A 81 -12.93 9.31 -2.47
C GLY A 81 -12.93 7.89 -3.07
N GLY A 82 -12.80 6.86 -2.24
CA GLY A 82 -12.89 5.46 -2.60
C GLY A 82 -11.69 4.92 -3.40
N LEU A 83 -11.66 3.60 -3.53
CA LEU A 83 -10.61 2.87 -4.26
C LEU A 83 -10.45 3.34 -5.73
N PRO A 84 -11.52 3.54 -6.53
CA PRO A 84 -11.37 4.04 -7.90
C PRO A 84 -10.83 5.48 -7.98
N GLY A 85 -11.00 6.27 -6.92
CA GLY A 85 -10.41 7.60 -6.81
C GLY A 85 -8.89 7.52 -6.66
N LEU A 86 -8.43 6.66 -5.75
CA LEU A 86 -7.00 6.40 -5.52
C LEU A 86 -6.32 5.85 -6.77
N GLU A 87 -6.90 4.84 -7.43
CA GLU A 87 -6.35 4.22 -8.65
C GLU A 87 -6.12 5.25 -9.76
N ARG A 88 -7.12 6.11 -10.02
CA ARG A 88 -7.01 7.19 -11.02
C ARG A 88 -5.97 8.23 -10.66
N GLN A 89 -5.78 8.52 -9.37
CA GLN A 89 -4.71 9.41 -8.92
C GLN A 89 -3.34 8.78 -9.18
N LEU A 90 -3.14 7.54 -8.72
CA LEU A 90 -1.87 6.83 -8.87
C LEU A 90 -1.45 6.70 -10.34
N LEU A 91 -2.39 6.42 -11.25
CA LEU A 91 -2.11 6.34 -12.69
C LEU A 91 -1.41 7.60 -13.23
N LYS A 92 -1.79 8.79 -12.75
CA LYS A 92 -1.25 10.09 -13.19
C LYS A 92 0.09 10.45 -12.56
N LEU A 93 0.51 9.76 -11.50
CA LEU A 93 1.71 10.08 -10.73
C LEU A 93 2.95 9.37 -11.27
N GLN A 94 4.10 10.00 -11.11
CA GLN A 94 5.40 9.33 -11.28
C GLN A 94 5.61 8.29 -10.17
N PRO A 95 6.46 7.25 -10.37
CA PRO A 95 6.61 6.15 -9.40
C PRO A 95 6.88 6.62 -7.96
N ARG A 96 7.81 7.56 -7.77
CA ARG A 96 8.14 8.13 -6.46
C ARG A 96 6.93 8.81 -5.80
N ALA A 97 6.17 9.59 -6.57
CA ALA A 97 4.97 10.26 -6.06
C ALA A 97 3.83 9.27 -5.77
N ALA A 98 3.70 8.20 -6.56
CA ALA A 98 2.73 7.14 -6.31
C ALA A 98 3.06 6.36 -5.02
N ALA A 99 4.34 6.04 -4.79
CA ALA A 99 4.79 5.41 -3.54
C ALA A 99 4.52 6.31 -2.33
N LEU A 100 4.84 7.61 -2.41
CA LEU A 100 4.54 8.57 -1.35
C LEU A 100 3.03 8.63 -1.07
N LYS A 101 2.20 8.69 -2.11
CA LYS A 101 0.74 8.73 -1.96
C LYS A 101 0.18 7.50 -1.25
N LEU A 102 0.74 6.31 -1.51
CA LEU A 102 0.36 5.08 -0.81
C LEU A 102 0.81 5.08 0.65
N LEU A 103 2.00 5.61 0.95
CA LEU A 103 2.46 5.82 2.32
C LEU A 103 1.54 6.80 3.08
N ASP A 104 1.11 7.89 2.45
CA ASP A 104 0.15 8.83 3.05
C ASP A 104 -1.20 8.16 3.35
N VAL A 105 -1.64 7.26 2.48
CA VAL A 105 -2.85 6.46 2.69
C VAL A 105 -2.68 5.57 3.92
N LEU A 106 -1.55 4.87 4.03
CA LEU A 106 -1.24 4.03 5.20
C LEU A 106 -1.17 4.86 6.49
N ASP A 107 -0.55 6.04 6.44
CA ASP A 107 -0.48 6.98 7.57
C ASP A 107 -1.87 7.41 8.05
N MET A 108 -2.75 7.75 7.11
CA MET A 108 -4.12 8.10 7.40
C MET A 108 -4.90 6.90 7.97
N ARG A 109 -4.68 5.68 7.45
CA ARG A 109 -5.29 4.46 8.01
C ARG A 109 -4.86 4.23 9.45
N LEU A 110 -3.58 4.41 9.75
CA LEU A 110 -3.04 4.34 11.12
C LEU A 110 -3.66 5.39 12.05
N LYS A 111 -3.89 6.62 11.56
CA LYS A 111 -4.57 7.69 12.32
C LYS A 111 -6.02 7.38 12.65
N ALA A 112 -6.71 6.72 11.71
CA ALA A 112 -8.12 6.40 11.84
C ALA A 112 -8.39 5.08 12.58
N ASP A 113 -7.35 4.29 12.93
CA ASP A 113 -7.52 3.00 13.59
C ASP A 113 -7.78 3.17 15.10
N PRO A 114 -9.01 2.91 15.59
CA PRO A 114 -9.34 3.06 17.01
C PRO A 114 -8.62 2.06 17.92
N ARG A 115 -8.03 0.99 17.35
CA ARG A 115 -7.26 0.00 18.11
C ARG A 115 -5.82 0.44 18.36
N ASN A 116 -5.38 1.53 17.74
CA ASN A 116 -4.04 2.06 17.87
C ASN A 116 -4.14 3.54 18.27
N PRO A 117 -4.40 3.85 19.55
CA PRO A 117 -4.53 5.23 19.99
C PRO A 117 -3.24 5.97 19.62
N TYR A 118 -3.39 6.98 18.77
CA TYR A 118 -2.29 7.85 18.37
C TYR A 118 -1.66 8.41 19.65
N PRO A 119 -0.33 8.34 19.84
CA PRO A 119 0.28 9.18 20.85
C PRO A 119 -0.08 10.62 20.46
N SER A 120 -0.79 11.29 21.36
CA SER A 120 -0.93 12.74 21.28
C SER A 120 0.47 13.25 21.56
N ASP A 121 1.17 13.68 20.51
CA ASP A 121 2.37 14.50 20.69
C ASP A 121 2.00 15.77 21.47
#